data_AF-A0A7W0MB36-F1
#
_entry.id   AF-A0A7W0MB36-F1
#
_cell.length_a   1.000
_cell.length_b   1.000
_cell.length_c   1.000
_cell.angle_alpha   90.00
_cell.angle_beta   90.00
_cell.angle_gamma   90.00
#
_symmetry.space_group_name_H-M   'P 1'
#
loop_
_entity.id
_entity.type
_entity.pdbx_description
1 polymer ?
#
loop_
_entity_poly.entity_id
_entity_poly.type
_entity_poly.pdbx_seq_one_letter_code
_entity_poly.pdbx_strand_id
1 'polypeptide(L)'
;MRPDNLPFRRLDSPLSTAALFSPQIPNRPLADLCRNLATMLDAGVPILTALRTAARNTSHPKAKAALQAIDTDLQRGEDFASSVAGREEFPPLAGEMIAVAEQTGQLPEILKHLAEHYDNLVKMRRVFIGAIAWPVFQLVAAILIIALLILILGWIAAVQGGDSIDILGWGLVGPSGAILWLTMTFGTIAVLFIGFKLVSANDAAKRKLDPILLKIPAVGGCLRSFALARFSWALALTQQTGMGLDKCLDTSLRATSNGAFAGEIPRVVAMVRSGEELPVALAATGLFPETYIQTVEVADTSGTIPETLERLSPKLEADARRSLAALVIASGVGIWLIVAAFIIFLILSLASFYIGMINDAAKGL
;
A
#
# COMPACT_ATOMS: atom_id res chain seq x y z
N MET A 1 10.19 -19.54 -34.99
CA MET A 1 10.79 -20.15 -33.78
C MET A 1 11.93 -19.28 -33.27
N ARG A 2 11.65 -18.49 -32.23
CA ARG A 2 12.57 -18.06 -31.17
C ARG A 2 11.73 -17.30 -30.12
N PRO A 3 11.26 -17.97 -29.07
CA PRO A 3 10.93 -17.31 -27.82
C PRO A 3 12.24 -17.04 -27.05
N ASP A 4 12.17 -16.28 -25.97
CA ASP A 4 13.27 -15.90 -25.07
C ASP A 4 14.09 -14.70 -25.55
N ASN A 5 13.70 -13.52 -25.07
CA ASN A 5 14.59 -12.42 -24.64
C ASN A 5 13.75 -11.30 -24.01
N LEU A 6 13.11 -11.58 -22.87
CA LEU A 6 12.85 -10.54 -21.89
C LEU A 6 14.08 -10.51 -20.98
N PRO A 7 14.83 -9.40 -20.88
CA PRO A 7 16.06 -9.38 -20.11
C PRO A 7 15.73 -9.57 -18.63
N PHE A 8 16.25 -10.65 -18.06
CA PHE A 8 16.30 -10.87 -16.63
C PHE A 8 16.97 -9.66 -15.94
N ARG A 9 16.18 -9.01 -15.09
CA ARG A 9 16.53 -8.01 -14.08
C ARG A 9 17.83 -8.41 -13.36
N ARG A 10 18.95 -7.76 -13.66
CA ARG A 10 20.16 -7.81 -12.82
C ARG A 10 19.95 -6.91 -11.61
N LEU A 11 19.89 -7.51 -10.43
CA LEU A 11 19.73 -6.86 -9.13
C LEU A 11 21.10 -6.61 -8.50
N ASP A 12 21.93 -5.78 -9.14
CA ASP A 12 23.26 -5.45 -8.63
C ASP A 12 23.38 -3.92 -8.55
N SER A 13 22.79 -3.30 -7.54
CA SER A 13 23.18 -1.94 -7.14
C SER A 13 23.42 -1.88 -5.62
N PRO A 14 24.56 -1.34 -5.17
CA PRO A 14 24.89 -1.25 -3.76
C PRO A 14 23.95 -0.26 -3.08
N LEU A 15 23.57 -0.61 -1.85
CA LEU A 15 22.70 0.11 -0.92
C LEU A 15 22.89 1.64 -0.98
N SER A 16 22.15 2.30 -1.85
CA SER A 16 22.11 3.76 -1.93
C SER A 16 21.00 4.27 -1.02
N THR A 17 21.31 5.30 -0.24
CA THR A 17 20.41 6.06 0.66
C THR A 17 19.13 6.58 -0.04
N ALA A 18 19.06 6.49 -1.37
CA ALA A 18 17.87 6.67 -2.19
C ALA A 18 16.72 5.68 -1.90
N ALA A 19 17.00 4.50 -1.33
CA ALA A 19 15.98 3.49 -0.99
C ALA A 19 14.94 3.96 0.04
N LEU A 20 15.21 5.08 0.76
CA LEU A 20 14.27 5.66 1.71
C LEU A 20 13.16 6.50 1.05
N PHE A 21 13.33 6.96 -0.19
CA PHE A 21 12.30 7.69 -0.93
C PHE A 21 11.78 6.83 -2.07
N SER A 22 10.46 6.66 -2.18
CA SER A 22 9.90 5.86 -3.28
C SER A 22 10.34 6.48 -4.62
N PRO A 23 10.92 5.71 -5.55
CA PRO A 23 11.28 6.21 -6.87
C PRO A 23 10.04 6.64 -7.66
N GLN A 24 8.89 6.05 -7.34
CA GLN A 24 7.62 6.21 -8.04
C GLN A 24 7.06 7.64 -8.04
N ILE A 25 6.39 7.99 -9.14
CA ILE A 25 5.58 9.20 -9.28
C ILE A 25 4.37 9.08 -8.35
N PRO A 26 4.00 10.14 -7.60
CA PRO A 26 2.81 10.10 -6.77
C PRO A 26 1.53 9.89 -7.61
N ASN A 27 0.54 9.19 -7.05
CA ASN A 27 -0.68 8.81 -7.77
C ASN A 27 -1.42 10.00 -8.43
N ARG A 28 -1.35 11.20 -7.86
CA ARG A 28 -2.06 12.37 -8.41
C ARG A 28 -1.45 12.88 -9.73
N PRO A 29 -0.15 13.25 -9.80
CA PRO A 29 0.51 13.52 -11.07
C PRO A 29 0.38 12.39 -12.10
N LEU A 30 0.39 11.13 -11.65
CA LEU A 30 0.21 9.98 -12.53
C LEU A 30 -1.20 9.92 -13.13
N ALA A 31 -2.25 10.14 -12.33
CA ALA A 31 -3.63 10.23 -12.81
C ALA A 31 -3.80 11.35 -13.85
N ASP A 32 -3.25 12.54 -13.55
CA ASP A 32 -3.32 13.70 -14.44
C ASP A 32 -2.56 13.44 -15.76
N LEU A 33 -1.41 12.77 -15.69
CA LEU A 33 -0.63 12.34 -16.86
C LEU A 33 -1.41 11.35 -17.73
N CYS A 34 -1.95 10.29 -17.14
CA CYS A 34 -2.76 9.30 -17.86
C CYS A 34 -3.98 9.95 -18.52
N ARG A 35 -4.68 10.85 -17.81
CA ARG A 35 -5.85 11.57 -18.35
C ARG A 35 -5.48 12.45 -19.53
N ASN A 36 -4.43 13.25 -19.40
CA ASN A 36 -3.99 14.16 -20.47
C ASN A 36 -3.56 13.38 -21.71
N LEU A 37 -2.80 12.29 -21.54
CA LEU A 37 -2.41 11.44 -22.65
C LEU A 37 -3.63 10.77 -23.29
N ALA A 38 -4.55 10.21 -22.50
CA ALA A 38 -5.79 9.63 -23.01
C ALA A 38 -6.56 10.62 -23.88
N THR A 39 -6.82 11.84 -23.38
CA THR A 39 -7.56 12.88 -24.13
C THR A 39 -6.87 13.29 -25.42
N MET A 40 -5.55 13.45 -25.42
CA MET A 40 -4.81 13.82 -26.63
C MET A 40 -4.81 12.67 -27.66
N LEU A 41 -4.57 11.44 -27.23
CA LEU A 41 -4.54 10.28 -28.11
C LEU A 41 -5.93 9.96 -28.68
N ASP A 42 -6.98 10.13 -27.87
CA ASP A 42 -8.39 10.00 -28.31
C ASP A 42 -8.74 11.06 -29.38
N ALA A 43 -8.19 12.27 -29.25
CA ALA A 43 -8.28 13.31 -30.27
C ALA A 43 -7.37 13.08 -31.50
N GLY A 44 -6.69 11.93 -31.60
CA GLY A 44 -5.82 11.56 -32.72
C GLY A 44 -4.45 12.24 -32.72
N VAL A 45 -4.04 12.88 -31.61
CA VAL A 45 -2.70 13.49 -31.49
C VAL A 45 -1.64 12.38 -31.44
N PRO A 46 -0.56 12.46 -32.25
CA PRO A 46 0.52 11.48 -32.19
C PRO A 46 1.17 11.38 -30.80
N ILE A 47 1.53 10.16 -30.37
CA ILE A 47 2.06 9.88 -29.02
C ILE A 47 3.26 10.75 -28.64
N LEU A 48 4.22 10.97 -29.55
CA LEU A 48 5.37 11.85 -29.31
C LEU A 48 4.94 13.30 -28.99
N THR A 49 3.97 13.82 -29.75
CA THR A 49 3.42 15.16 -29.53
C THR A 49 2.65 15.24 -28.20
N ALA A 50 1.89 14.19 -27.89
CA ALA A 50 1.17 14.07 -26.62
C ALA A 50 2.15 14.03 -25.43
N LEU A 51 3.20 13.22 -25.49
CA LEU A 51 4.24 13.11 -24.45
C LEU A 51 4.96 14.44 -24.22
N ARG A 52 5.39 15.12 -25.28
CA ARG A 52 6.04 16.44 -25.17
C ARG A 52 5.11 17.48 -24.57
N THR A 53 3.82 17.44 -24.91
CA THR A 53 2.82 18.35 -24.35
C THR A 53 2.56 18.05 -22.87
N ALA A 54 2.42 16.78 -22.50
CA ALA A 54 2.30 16.36 -21.12
C ALA A 54 3.54 16.74 -20.28
N ALA A 55 4.74 16.63 -20.85
CA ALA A 55 6.00 17.01 -20.19
C ALA A 55 6.13 18.52 -19.96
N ARG A 56 5.56 19.34 -20.85
CA ARG A 56 5.48 20.80 -20.68
C ARG A 56 4.46 21.21 -19.64
N ASN A 57 3.33 20.51 -19.58
CA ASN A 57 2.20 20.87 -18.73
C ASN A 57 2.32 20.32 -17.30
N THR A 58 3.17 19.31 -17.05
CA THR A 58 3.36 18.76 -15.71
C THR A 58 4.25 19.66 -14.86
N SER A 59 3.79 19.98 -13.65
CA SER A 59 4.56 20.71 -12.64
C SER A 59 5.47 19.80 -11.80
N HIS A 60 5.28 18.47 -11.89
CA HIS A 60 6.01 17.53 -11.03
C HIS A 60 7.36 17.13 -11.67
N PRO A 61 8.51 17.40 -11.04
CA PRO A 61 9.82 17.25 -11.66
C PRO A 61 10.13 15.80 -12.05
N LYS A 62 9.76 14.81 -11.23
CA LYS A 62 9.95 13.39 -11.58
C LYS A 62 9.11 12.96 -12.78
N ALA A 63 7.88 13.46 -12.89
CA ALA A 63 7.00 13.11 -13.99
C ALA A 63 7.50 13.74 -15.30
N LYS A 64 8.00 14.97 -15.22
CA LYS A 64 8.65 15.65 -16.33
C LYS A 64 9.88 14.89 -16.85
N ALA A 65 10.78 14.52 -15.94
CA ALA A 65 11.98 13.76 -16.28
C ALA A 65 11.64 12.40 -16.92
N ALA A 66 10.69 11.67 -16.34
CA ALA A 66 10.24 10.40 -16.87
C ALA A 66 9.64 10.54 -18.29
N LEU A 67 8.78 11.53 -18.52
CA LEU A 67 8.19 11.79 -19.84
C LEU A 67 9.23 12.19 -20.89
N GLN A 68 10.21 13.02 -20.53
CA GLN A 68 11.30 13.43 -21.44
C GLN A 68 12.17 12.24 -21.82
N ALA A 69 12.43 11.36 -20.86
CA ALA A 69 13.23 10.18 -21.10
C ALA A 69 12.47 9.18 -21.98
N ILE A 70 11.16 8.97 -21.75
CA ILE A 70 10.30 8.20 -22.67
C ILE A 70 10.28 8.81 -24.08
N ASP A 71 10.08 10.13 -24.21
CA ASP A 71 10.13 10.81 -25.53
C ASP A 71 11.47 10.54 -26.27
N THR A 72 12.57 10.43 -25.53
CA THR A 72 13.89 10.11 -26.10
C THR A 72 13.96 8.65 -26.56
N ASP A 73 13.42 7.71 -25.77
CA ASP A 73 13.41 6.29 -26.09
C ASP A 73 12.56 5.99 -27.33
N LEU A 74 11.36 6.59 -27.43
CA LEU A 74 10.52 6.46 -28.63
C LEU A 74 11.16 7.07 -29.87
N GLN A 75 11.94 8.15 -29.73
CA GLN A 75 12.70 8.71 -30.85
C GLN A 75 13.81 7.76 -31.34
N ARG A 76 14.32 6.89 -30.47
CA ARG A 76 15.28 5.83 -30.83
C ARG A 76 14.59 4.59 -31.40
N GLY A 77 13.26 4.56 -31.44
CA GLY A 77 12.47 3.44 -31.93
C GLY A 77 12.15 2.39 -30.89
N GLU A 78 12.27 2.69 -29.59
CA GLU A 78 11.75 1.82 -28.54
C GLU A 78 10.23 1.92 -28.43
N ASP A 79 9.59 0.79 -28.11
CA ASP A 79 8.14 0.69 -27.92
C ASP A 79 7.72 1.42 -26.64
N PHE A 80 6.55 2.07 -26.65
CA PHE A 80 6.09 2.89 -25.52
C PHE A 80 5.95 2.10 -24.23
N ALA A 81 5.41 0.89 -24.30
CA ALA A 81 5.29 0.01 -23.15
C ALA A 81 6.66 -0.40 -22.59
N SER A 82 7.64 -0.65 -23.44
CA SER A 82 8.98 -1.04 -23.01
C SER A 82 9.68 0.11 -22.27
N SER A 83 9.55 1.34 -22.77
CA SER A 83 10.12 2.54 -22.15
C SER A 83 9.43 2.89 -20.82
N VAL A 84 8.14 2.56 -20.65
CA VAL A 84 7.42 2.73 -19.38
C VAL A 84 7.77 1.61 -18.39
N ALA A 85 7.80 0.36 -18.83
CA ALA A 85 8.07 -0.80 -17.98
C ALA A 85 9.52 -0.83 -17.46
N GLY A 86 10.47 -0.27 -18.22
CA GLY A 86 11.88 -0.16 -17.82
C GLY A 86 12.16 0.87 -16.72
N ARG A 87 11.13 1.58 -16.22
CA ARG A 87 11.27 2.73 -15.32
C ARG A 87 10.69 2.46 -13.94
N GLU A 88 11.47 2.72 -12.90
CA GLU A 88 11.02 2.59 -11.51
C GLU A 88 10.04 3.69 -11.09
N GLU A 89 9.95 4.77 -11.87
CA GLU A 89 9.04 5.88 -11.67
C GLU A 89 7.56 5.48 -11.88
N PHE A 90 7.31 4.45 -12.69
CA PHE A 90 5.96 3.97 -12.98
C PHE A 90 5.61 2.73 -12.13
N PRO A 91 4.39 2.65 -11.60
CA PRO A 91 3.92 1.42 -10.98
C PRO A 91 3.90 0.27 -11.99
N PRO A 92 4.22 -0.98 -11.58
CA PRO A 92 4.20 -2.15 -12.47
C PRO A 92 2.90 -2.31 -13.25
N LEU A 93 1.77 -2.03 -12.59
CA LEU A 93 0.43 -2.04 -13.19
C LEU A 93 0.32 -1.11 -14.40
N ALA A 94 0.91 0.08 -14.36
CA ALA A 94 0.87 0.99 -15.50
C ALA A 94 1.62 0.40 -16.70
N GLY A 95 2.82 -0.16 -16.47
CA GLY A 95 3.63 -0.77 -17.52
C GLY A 95 2.93 -1.96 -18.17
N GLU A 96 2.35 -2.86 -17.36
CA GLU A 96 1.62 -4.04 -17.85
C GLU A 96 0.39 -3.64 -18.69
N MET A 97 -0.41 -2.70 -18.19
CA MET A 97 -1.61 -2.26 -18.90
C MET A 97 -1.28 -1.49 -20.17
N ILE A 98 -0.22 -0.67 -20.18
CA ILE A 98 0.25 0.02 -21.39
C ILE A 98 0.78 -0.98 -22.42
N ALA A 99 1.48 -2.05 -21.99
CA ALA A 99 1.90 -3.13 -22.88
C ALA A 99 0.73 -3.82 -23.56
N VAL A 100 -0.35 -4.06 -22.82
CA VAL A 100 -1.60 -4.56 -23.39
C VAL A 100 -2.19 -3.56 -24.37
N ALA A 101 -2.27 -2.29 -24.00
CA ALA A 101 -2.86 -1.24 -24.81
C ALA A 101 -2.13 -1.02 -26.15
N GLU A 102 -0.80 -1.13 -26.14
CA GLU A 102 0.03 -1.02 -27.34
C GLU A 102 -0.17 -2.20 -28.28
N GLN A 103 -0.30 -3.42 -27.74
CA GLN A 103 -0.60 -4.62 -28.53
C GLN A 103 -1.99 -4.60 -29.14
N THR A 104 -2.97 -4.01 -28.46
CA THR A 104 -4.39 -4.00 -28.87
C THR A 104 -4.78 -2.74 -29.62
N GLY A 105 -3.90 -1.73 -29.66
CA GLY A 105 -4.17 -0.43 -30.26
C GLY A 105 -5.15 0.44 -29.45
N GLN A 106 -5.50 0.04 -28.23
CA GLN A 106 -6.50 0.71 -27.39
C GLN A 106 -5.87 1.63 -26.33
N LEU A 107 -4.77 2.29 -26.67
CA LEU A 107 -4.02 3.17 -25.77
C LEU A 107 -4.87 4.27 -25.11
N PRO A 108 -5.77 4.99 -25.82
CA PRO A 108 -6.60 6.02 -25.20
C PRO A 108 -7.50 5.47 -24.07
N GLU A 109 -8.16 4.34 -24.32
CA GLU A 109 -9.13 3.76 -23.37
C GLU A 109 -8.43 3.21 -22.12
N ILE A 110 -7.30 2.51 -22.30
CA ILE A 110 -6.51 1.99 -21.17
C ILE A 110 -5.96 3.14 -20.32
N LEU A 111 -5.46 4.21 -20.93
CA LEU A 111 -4.96 5.38 -20.20
C LEU A 111 -6.08 6.11 -19.44
N LYS A 112 -7.29 6.16 -20.00
CA LYS A 112 -8.48 6.71 -19.31
C LYS A 112 -8.82 5.88 -18.07
N HIS A 113 -8.87 4.55 -18.19
CA HIS A 113 -9.11 3.68 -17.04
C HIS A 113 -7.99 3.73 -16.00
N LEU A 114 -6.72 3.83 -16.41
CA LEU A 114 -5.61 4.07 -15.49
C LEU A 114 -5.75 5.39 -14.75
N ALA A 115 -6.19 6.46 -15.43
CA ALA A 115 -6.43 7.75 -14.79
C ALA A 115 -7.51 7.67 -13.71
N GLU A 116 -8.62 6.99 -14.01
CA GLU A 116 -9.71 6.75 -13.05
C GLU A 116 -9.23 5.91 -11.85
N HIS A 117 -8.47 4.84 -12.10
CA HIS A 117 -7.88 4.00 -11.07
C HIS A 117 -6.99 4.82 -10.11
N TYR A 118 -6.04 5.60 -10.65
CA TYR A 118 -5.15 6.41 -9.82
C TYR A 118 -5.88 7.53 -9.08
N ASP A 119 -6.90 8.14 -9.67
CA ASP A 119 -7.74 9.11 -8.95
C ASP A 119 -8.53 8.48 -7.81
N ASN A 120 -9.02 7.24 -7.98
CA ASN A 120 -9.64 6.49 -6.90
C ASN A 120 -8.65 6.21 -5.77
N LEU A 121 -7.40 5.82 -6.09
CA LEU A 121 -6.35 5.66 -5.08
C LEU A 121 -6.04 6.98 -4.34
N VAL A 122 -6.04 8.13 -5.02
CA VAL A 122 -5.86 9.44 -4.38
C VAL A 122 -7.01 9.75 -3.42
N LYS A 123 -8.26 9.52 -3.83
CA LYS A 123 -9.44 9.71 -2.98
C LYS A 123 -9.39 8.80 -1.75
N MET A 124 -9.03 7.54 -1.93
CA MET A 124 -8.87 6.57 -0.84
C MET A 124 -7.81 7.02 0.15
N ARG A 125 -6.63 7.43 -0.35
CA ARG A 125 -5.53 7.91 0.49
C ARG A 125 -5.94 9.14 1.30
N ARG A 126 -6.68 10.08 0.70
CA ARG A 126 -7.17 11.28 1.41
C ARG A 126 -8.08 10.91 2.58
N VAL A 127 -9.03 10.01 2.35
CA VAL A 127 -9.96 9.52 3.39
C VAL A 127 -9.19 8.81 4.50
N PHE A 128 -8.23 7.97 4.13
CA PHE A 128 -7.38 7.26 5.09
C PHE A 128 -6.56 8.22 5.95
N ILE A 129 -5.89 9.21 5.35
CA ILE A 129 -5.12 10.23 6.08
C ILE A 129 -6.03 11.03 7.01
N GLY A 130 -7.24 11.39 6.56
CA GLY A 130 -8.22 12.06 7.41
C GLY A 130 -8.63 11.22 8.62
N ALA A 131 -8.84 9.92 8.43
CA ALA A 131 -9.27 9.03 9.50
C ALA A 131 -8.15 8.70 10.53
N ILE A 132 -6.89 8.60 10.09
CA ILE A 132 -5.77 8.27 10.98
C ILE A 132 -5.22 9.47 11.76
N ALA A 133 -5.58 10.69 11.37
CA ALA A 133 -5.08 11.92 12.00
C ALA A 133 -5.38 11.97 13.51
N TRP A 134 -6.59 11.60 13.92
CA TRP A 134 -6.98 11.62 15.33
C TRP A 134 -6.25 10.58 16.20
N PRO A 135 -6.20 9.28 15.83
CA PRO A 135 -5.37 8.30 16.54
C PRO A 135 -3.90 8.69 16.68
N VAL A 136 -3.30 9.27 15.64
CA VAL A 136 -1.91 9.73 15.67
C VAL A 136 -1.72 10.89 16.64
N PHE A 137 -2.62 11.88 16.61
CA PHE A 137 -2.60 12.98 17.57
C PHE A 137 -2.69 12.48 19.02
N GLN A 138 -3.61 11.55 19.29
CA GLN A 138 -3.77 10.94 20.61
C GLN A 138 -2.52 10.17 21.05
N LEU A 139 -1.89 9.42 20.15
CA LEU A 139 -0.65 8.68 20.44
C LEU A 139 0.50 9.65 20.79
N VAL A 140 0.68 10.72 20.02
CA VAL A 140 1.71 11.73 20.28
C VAL A 140 1.43 12.47 21.60
N ALA A 141 0.18 12.81 21.88
CA ALA A 141 -0.19 13.45 23.15
C ALA A 141 0.11 12.53 24.35
N ALA A 142 -0.27 11.25 24.29
CA ALA A 142 0.04 10.28 25.33
C ALA A 142 1.55 10.16 25.55
N ILE A 143 2.31 10.14 24.45
CA ILE A 143 3.77 10.14 24.49
C ILE A 143 4.29 11.37 25.28
N LEU A 144 3.89 12.58 24.90
CA LEU A 144 4.36 13.79 25.56
C LEU A 144 3.94 13.90 27.03
N ILE A 145 2.75 13.43 27.39
CA ILE A 145 2.27 13.41 28.78
C ILE A 145 3.19 12.54 29.65
N ILE A 146 3.66 11.40 29.15
CA ILE A 146 4.59 10.52 29.86
C ILE A 146 5.93 11.21 30.10
N ALA A 147 6.49 11.82 29.05
CA ALA A 147 7.73 12.58 29.18
C ALA A 147 7.59 13.71 30.22
N LEU A 148 6.48 14.45 30.19
CA LEU A 148 6.20 15.53 31.12
C LEU A 148 6.11 15.02 32.57
N LEU A 149 5.44 13.89 32.78
CA LEU A 149 5.31 13.28 34.10
C LEU A 149 6.67 12.87 34.68
N ILE A 150 7.53 12.22 33.89
CA ILE A 150 8.89 11.84 34.29
C ILE A 150 9.71 13.09 34.68
N LEU A 151 9.55 14.18 33.92
CA LEU A 151 10.22 15.45 34.18
C LEU A 151 9.74 16.08 35.49
N ILE A 152 8.43 16.16 35.72
CA ILE A 152 7.85 16.74 36.93
C ILE A 152 8.25 15.94 38.17
N LEU A 153 8.15 14.61 38.14
CA LEU A 153 8.50 13.78 39.30
C LEU A 153 9.98 13.89 39.65
N GLY A 154 10.87 13.91 38.66
CA GLY A 154 12.29 14.11 38.95
C GLY A 154 12.63 15.54 39.40
N TRP A 155 11.88 16.55 38.96
CA TRP A 155 12.03 17.91 39.49
C TRP A 155 11.58 18.00 40.97
N ILE A 156 10.45 17.38 41.31
CA ILE A 156 9.98 17.31 42.71
C ILE A 156 11.00 16.57 43.59
N ALA A 157 11.53 15.45 43.13
CA ALA A 157 12.58 14.71 43.86
C ALA A 157 13.85 15.56 44.06
N ALA A 158 14.28 16.30 43.04
CA ALA A 158 15.45 17.18 43.12
C ALA A 158 15.25 18.36 44.10
N VAL A 159 14.02 18.86 44.26
CA VAL A 159 13.70 19.98 45.16
C VAL A 159 13.45 19.51 46.60
N GLN A 160 12.81 18.35 46.81
CA GLN A 160 12.46 17.85 48.15
C GLN A 160 13.52 16.93 48.76
N GLY A 161 14.56 16.54 48.00
CA GLY A 161 15.62 15.65 48.50
C GLY A 161 15.16 14.21 48.76
N GLY A 162 14.05 13.78 48.17
CA GLY A 162 13.51 12.43 48.29
C GLY A 162 14.02 11.48 47.21
N ASP A 163 13.77 10.18 47.40
CA ASP A 163 14.14 9.15 46.42
C ASP A 163 13.50 9.41 45.04
N SER A 164 14.29 9.21 44.00
CA SER A 164 13.89 9.39 42.61
C SER A 164 12.79 8.39 42.25
N ILE A 165 11.56 8.87 42.06
CA ILE A 165 10.42 8.02 41.71
C ILE A 165 10.49 7.62 40.25
N ASP A 166 10.67 6.33 40.01
CA ASP A 166 10.64 5.73 38.70
C ASP A 166 9.27 5.13 38.40
N ILE A 167 8.52 5.83 37.57
CA ILE A 167 7.12 5.50 37.24
C ILE A 167 7.04 4.30 36.29
N LEU A 168 8.07 4.08 35.48
CA LEU A 168 8.11 3.01 34.47
C LEU A 168 8.89 1.78 34.93
N GLY A 169 9.60 1.87 36.06
CA GLY A 169 10.45 0.79 36.59
C GLY A 169 11.71 0.53 35.75
N TRP A 170 12.08 1.47 34.87
CA TRP A 170 13.22 1.37 33.93
C TRP A 170 14.37 2.33 34.26
N GLY A 171 14.37 2.94 35.44
CA GLY A 171 15.33 3.93 35.90
C GLY A 171 15.15 5.31 35.28
N LEU A 172 13.95 5.64 34.77
CA LEU A 172 13.71 6.88 34.03
C LEU A 172 13.22 7.97 34.98
N VAL A 173 14.14 8.78 35.51
CA VAL A 173 13.79 9.89 36.41
C VAL A 173 14.44 11.21 35.97
N GLY A 174 13.69 12.30 36.08
CA GLY A 174 14.17 13.66 35.84
C GLY A 174 14.33 14.04 34.38
N PRO A 175 15.00 15.17 34.11
CA PRO A 175 15.15 15.70 32.75
C PRO A 175 15.85 14.73 31.80
N SER A 176 16.87 14.01 32.28
CA SER A 176 17.58 12.98 31.53
C SER A 176 16.68 11.77 31.22
N GLY A 177 15.85 11.33 32.19
CA GLY A 177 14.88 10.25 32.00
C GLY A 177 13.83 10.57 30.93
N ALA A 178 13.29 11.80 30.92
CA ALA A 178 12.30 12.23 29.92
C ALA A 178 12.88 12.22 28.49
N ILE A 179 14.13 12.66 28.32
CA ILE A 179 14.83 12.63 27.02
C ILE A 179 15.11 11.19 26.59
N LEU A 180 15.56 10.32 27.51
CA LEU A 180 15.81 8.92 27.19
C LEU A 180 14.53 8.19 26.77
N TRP A 181 13.42 8.48 27.44
CA TRP A 181 12.11 7.92 27.09
C TRP A 181 11.64 8.40 25.70
N LEU A 182 11.81 9.68 25.36
CA LEU A 182 11.49 10.20 24.02
C LEU A 182 12.36 9.55 22.94
N THR A 183 13.68 9.45 23.18
CA THR A 183 14.60 8.85 22.19
C THR A 183 14.33 7.36 22.00
N MET A 184 14.01 6.61 23.05
CA MET A 184 13.63 5.19 22.95
C MET A 184 12.31 4.99 22.20
N THR A 185 11.28 5.77 22.52
CA THR A 185 9.96 5.63 21.88
C THR A 185 10.00 6.02 20.41
N PHE A 186 10.50 7.22 20.08
CA PHE A 186 10.65 7.65 18.69
C PHE A 186 11.68 6.80 17.93
N GLY A 187 12.75 6.35 18.59
CA GLY A 187 13.75 5.44 18.01
C GLY A 187 13.14 4.09 17.64
N THR A 188 12.33 3.50 18.51
CA THR A 188 11.62 2.23 18.22
C THR A 188 10.64 2.40 17.05
N ILE A 189 9.88 3.49 17.03
CA ILE A 189 8.97 3.82 15.92
C ILE A 189 9.77 3.98 14.61
N ALA A 190 10.92 4.65 14.64
CA ALA A 190 11.78 4.82 13.47
C ALA A 190 12.36 3.48 12.98
N VAL A 191 12.83 2.62 13.88
CA VAL A 191 13.35 1.29 13.53
C VAL A 191 12.26 0.41 12.92
N LEU A 192 11.06 0.40 13.51
CA LEU A 192 9.91 -0.33 12.94
C LEU A 192 9.53 0.20 11.56
N PHE A 193 9.54 1.53 11.38
CA PHE A 193 9.25 2.16 10.10
C PHE A 193 10.30 1.82 9.02
N ILE A 194 11.59 1.87 9.37
CA ILE A 194 12.70 1.51 8.47
C ILE A 194 12.65 0.00 8.14
N GLY A 195 12.40 -0.85 9.13
CA GLY A 195 12.24 -2.29 8.93
C GLY A 195 11.08 -2.61 7.97
N PHE A 196 9.92 -1.98 8.16
CA PHE A 196 8.79 -2.10 7.24
C PHE A 196 9.13 -1.60 5.83
N LYS A 197 9.85 -0.50 5.70
CA LYS A 197 10.35 0.05 4.42
C LYS A 197 11.29 -0.92 3.70
N LEU A 198 12.25 -1.51 4.40
CA LEU A 198 13.19 -2.47 3.83
C LEU A 198 12.50 -3.76 3.37
N VAL A 199 11.57 -4.25 4.19
CA VAL A 199 10.75 -5.41 3.87
C VAL A 199 9.85 -5.14 2.67
N SER A 200 9.23 -3.96 2.60
CA SER A 200 8.36 -3.56 1.49
C SER A 200 9.12 -3.14 0.22
N ALA A 201 10.44 -2.94 0.29
CA ALA A 201 11.28 -2.74 -0.87
C ALA A 201 11.72 -4.07 -1.52
N ASN A 202 11.71 -5.18 -0.76
CA ASN A 202 12.18 -6.46 -1.25
C ASN A 202 11.04 -7.37 -1.73
N ASP A 203 10.97 -7.60 -3.05
CA ASP A 203 9.95 -8.45 -3.68
C ASP A 203 9.97 -9.89 -3.15
N ALA A 204 11.14 -10.41 -2.77
CA ALA A 204 11.26 -11.74 -2.17
C ALA A 204 10.71 -11.80 -0.74
N ALA A 205 10.81 -10.70 0.01
CA ALA A 205 10.24 -10.59 1.35
C ALA A 205 8.71 -10.45 1.28
N LYS A 206 8.19 -9.64 0.34
CA LYS A 206 6.74 -9.57 0.06
C LYS A 206 6.14 -10.92 -0.26
N ARG A 207 6.76 -11.69 -1.17
CA ARG A 207 6.26 -13.04 -1.53
C ARG A 207 6.16 -14.00 -0.34
N LYS A 208 7.02 -13.86 0.69
CA LYS A 208 6.97 -14.68 1.91
C LYS A 208 6.01 -14.13 2.97
N LEU A 209 5.81 -12.81 3.01
CA LEU A 209 4.98 -12.14 4.01
C LEU A 209 3.53 -11.99 3.59
N ASP A 210 3.24 -11.86 2.29
CA ASP A 210 1.88 -11.74 1.76
C ASP A 210 0.99 -12.93 2.19
N PRO A 211 1.45 -14.20 2.15
CA PRO A 211 0.65 -15.33 2.64
C PRO A 211 0.40 -15.30 4.16
N ILE A 212 1.31 -14.69 4.93
CA ILE A 212 1.20 -14.54 6.38
C ILE A 212 0.22 -13.41 6.72
N LEU A 213 0.32 -12.28 6.03
CA LEU A 213 -0.60 -11.13 6.18
C LEU A 213 -2.03 -11.50 5.78
N LEU A 214 -2.20 -12.36 4.78
CA LEU A 214 -3.52 -12.84 4.34
C LEU A 214 -4.26 -13.67 5.41
N LYS A 215 -3.55 -14.22 6.40
CA LYS A 215 -4.16 -14.96 7.53
C LYS A 215 -4.73 -14.06 8.61
N ILE A 216 -4.38 -12.78 8.63
CA ILE A 216 -4.88 -11.83 9.64
C ILE A 216 -6.28 -11.38 9.18
N PRO A 217 -7.36 -11.67 9.92
CA PRO A 217 -8.74 -11.53 9.42
C PRO A 217 -9.11 -10.11 8.96
N ALA A 218 -8.56 -9.06 9.58
CA ALA A 218 -8.82 -7.67 9.18
C ALA A 218 -7.91 -7.16 8.04
N VAL A 219 -6.64 -7.58 8.01
CA VAL A 219 -5.65 -7.15 6.99
C VAL A 219 -5.77 -7.99 5.72
N GLY A 220 -5.93 -9.30 5.87
CA GLY A 220 -6.07 -10.25 4.77
C GLY A 220 -7.33 -10.02 3.95
N GLY A 221 -8.47 -9.72 4.59
CA GLY A 221 -9.69 -9.31 3.89
C GLY A 221 -9.47 -8.05 3.04
N CYS A 222 -8.81 -7.03 3.60
CA CYS A 222 -8.47 -5.80 2.89
C CYS A 222 -7.57 -6.04 1.67
N LEU A 223 -6.45 -6.77 1.87
CA LEU A 223 -5.50 -7.09 0.81
C LEU A 223 -6.13 -7.94 -0.29
N ARG A 224 -6.96 -8.91 0.08
CA ARG A 224 -7.71 -9.74 -0.87
C ARG A 224 -8.69 -8.90 -1.68
N SER A 225 -9.48 -8.03 -1.06
CA SER A 225 -10.41 -7.16 -1.78
C SER A 225 -9.69 -6.22 -2.75
N PHE A 226 -8.53 -5.66 -2.38
CA PHE A 226 -7.70 -4.88 -3.31
C PHE A 226 -7.14 -5.70 -4.47
N ALA A 227 -6.67 -6.92 -4.19
CA ALA A 227 -6.16 -7.81 -5.23
C ALA A 227 -7.28 -8.22 -6.20
N LEU A 228 -8.46 -8.59 -5.69
CA LEU A 228 -9.63 -8.95 -6.49
C LEU A 228 -10.17 -7.77 -7.31
N ALA A 229 -10.17 -6.56 -6.75
CA ALA A 229 -10.57 -5.37 -7.48
C ALA A 229 -9.67 -5.14 -8.70
N ARG A 230 -8.34 -5.18 -8.51
CA ARG A 230 -7.36 -5.04 -9.60
C ARG A 230 -7.45 -6.18 -10.60
N PHE A 231 -7.58 -7.42 -10.14
CA PHE A 231 -7.76 -8.59 -10.99
C PHE A 231 -9.02 -8.46 -11.85
N SER A 232 -10.16 -8.14 -11.24
CA SER A 232 -11.44 -8.03 -11.95
C SER A 232 -11.42 -6.90 -12.97
N TRP A 233 -10.86 -5.75 -12.60
CA TRP A 233 -10.69 -4.61 -13.50
C TRP A 233 -9.76 -4.95 -14.67
N ALA A 234 -8.58 -5.51 -14.38
CA ALA A 234 -7.61 -5.87 -15.41
C ALA A 234 -8.16 -6.97 -16.35
N LEU A 235 -8.91 -7.94 -15.80
CA LEU A 235 -9.49 -9.03 -16.57
C LEU A 235 -10.63 -8.54 -17.46
N ALA A 236 -11.55 -7.72 -16.93
CA ALA A 236 -12.61 -7.10 -17.72
C ALA A 236 -12.01 -6.30 -18.90
N LEU A 237 -11.00 -5.48 -18.61
CA LEU A 237 -10.38 -4.61 -19.58
C LEU A 237 -9.60 -5.37 -20.66
N THR A 238 -8.80 -6.36 -20.25
CA THR A 238 -8.02 -7.18 -21.19
C THR A 238 -8.92 -8.09 -22.03
N GLN A 239 -10.02 -8.60 -21.48
CA GLN A 239 -10.97 -9.41 -22.23
C GLN A 239 -11.76 -8.59 -23.27
N GLN A 240 -12.16 -7.35 -22.95
CA GLN A 240 -12.80 -6.43 -23.91
C GLN A 240 -11.91 -6.11 -25.11
N THR A 241 -10.58 -6.17 -24.95
CA THR A 241 -9.62 -5.92 -26.03
C THR A 241 -9.48 -7.08 -27.03
N GLY A 242 -10.20 -8.19 -26.83
CA GLY A 242 -10.15 -9.37 -27.72
C GLY A 242 -8.88 -10.21 -27.56
N MET A 243 -8.15 -10.03 -26.46
CA MET A 243 -6.96 -10.81 -26.14
C MET A 243 -7.33 -12.26 -25.78
N GLY A 244 -6.46 -13.21 -26.15
CA GLY A 244 -6.63 -14.62 -25.76
C GLY A 244 -6.63 -14.81 -24.24
N LEU A 245 -7.52 -15.66 -23.73
CA LEU A 245 -7.80 -15.84 -22.31
C LEU A 245 -6.54 -16.11 -21.46
N ASP A 246 -5.57 -16.88 -21.99
CA ASP A 246 -4.27 -17.12 -21.33
C ASP A 246 -3.54 -15.83 -20.95
N LYS A 247 -3.45 -14.90 -21.90
CA LYS A 247 -2.74 -13.63 -21.70
C LYS A 247 -3.55 -12.68 -20.83
N CYS A 248 -4.88 -12.71 -20.94
CA CYS A 248 -5.77 -11.96 -20.04
C CYS A 248 -5.53 -12.39 -18.59
N LEU A 249 -5.46 -13.69 -18.33
CA LEU A 249 -5.24 -14.23 -16.99
C LEU A 249 -3.83 -13.93 -16.46
N ASP A 250 -2.78 -14.10 -17.26
CA ASP A 250 -1.42 -13.74 -16.87
C ASP A 250 -1.31 -12.25 -16.51
N THR A 251 -1.82 -11.37 -17.38
CA THR A 251 -1.80 -9.91 -17.13
C THR A 251 -2.61 -9.54 -15.89
N SER A 252 -3.82 -10.08 -15.75
CA SER A 252 -4.73 -9.70 -14.66
C SER A 252 -4.25 -10.17 -13.30
N LEU A 253 -3.61 -11.33 -13.23
CA LEU A 253 -3.02 -11.84 -12.00
C LEU A 253 -1.74 -11.08 -11.62
N ARG A 254 -0.92 -10.66 -12.58
CA ARG A 254 0.23 -9.77 -12.32
C ARG A 254 -0.20 -8.39 -11.83
N ALA A 255 -1.28 -7.85 -12.42
CA ALA A 255 -1.88 -6.58 -12.05
C ALA A 255 -2.36 -6.52 -10.58
N THR A 256 -2.59 -7.66 -9.92
CA THR A 256 -2.95 -7.71 -8.49
C THR A 256 -1.88 -7.11 -7.58
N SER A 257 -0.61 -7.09 -8.01
CA SER A 257 0.57 -6.68 -7.24
C SER A 257 0.75 -7.42 -5.90
N ASN A 258 0.18 -8.62 -5.77
CA ASN A 258 0.26 -9.47 -4.58
C ASN A 258 1.01 -10.76 -4.91
N GLY A 259 2.05 -11.08 -4.12
CA GLY A 259 2.90 -12.23 -4.37
C GLY A 259 2.17 -13.58 -4.32
N ALA A 260 1.09 -13.68 -3.55
CA ALA A 260 0.28 -14.89 -3.46
C ALA A 260 -0.52 -15.14 -4.76
N PHE A 261 -1.13 -14.10 -5.32
CA PHE A 261 -1.88 -14.20 -6.57
C PHE A 261 -0.96 -14.40 -7.78
N ALA A 262 0.19 -13.70 -7.80
CA ALA A 262 1.18 -13.87 -8.86
C ALA A 262 1.84 -15.27 -8.86
N GLY A 263 1.92 -15.92 -7.70
CA GLY A 263 2.46 -17.29 -7.59
C GLY A 263 1.58 -18.35 -8.25
N GLU A 264 0.26 -18.13 -8.30
CA GLU A 264 -0.71 -19.09 -8.86
C GLU A 264 -0.93 -18.94 -10.37
N ILE A 265 -0.30 -17.95 -11.01
CA ILE A 265 -0.39 -17.72 -12.47
C ILE A 265 -0.16 -18.99 -13.29
N PRO A 266 0.95 -19.74 -13.10
CA PRO A 266 1.23 -20.90 -13.94
C PRO A 266 0.14 -21.97 -13.81
N ARG A 267 -0.45 -22.10 -12.62
CA ARG A 267 -1.49 -23.09 -12.32
C ARG A 267 -2.82 -22.71 -12.96
N VAL A 268 -3.28 -21.47 -12.76
CA VAL A 268 -4.55 -20.99 -13.33
C VAL A 268 -4.51 -21.01 -14.86
N VAL A 269 -3.42 -20.51 -15.47
CA VAL A 269 -3.26 -20.53 -16.93
C VAL A 269 -3.19 -21.96 -17.47
N ALA A 270 -2.51 -22.89 -16.78
CA ALA A 270 -2.47 -24.29 -17.21
C ALA A 270 -3.84 -24.97 -17.17
N MET A 271 -4.64 -24.73 -16.13
CA MET A 271 -5.98 -25.33 -16.00
C MET A 271 -6.93 -24.84 -17.10
N VAL A 272 -6.95 -23.53 -17.36
CA VAL A 272 -7.78 -22.96 -18.42
C VAL A 272 -7.33 -23.45 -19.81
N ARG A 273 -6.02 -23.61 -20.03
CA ARG A 273 -5.48 -24.22 -21.26
C ARG A 273 -5.89 -25.67 -21.46
N SER A 274 -6.06 -26.43 -20.37
CA SER A 274 -6.57 -27.81 -20.44
C SER A 274 -8.07 -27.90 -20.69
N GLY A 275 -8.78 -26.77 -20.78
CA GLY A 275 -10.21 -26.72 -21.05
C GLY A 275 -11.09 -26.73 -19.79
N GLU A 276 -10.49 -26.53 -18.61
CA GLU A 276 -11.27 -26.32 -17.38
C GLU A 276 -11.95 -24.94 -17.41
N GLU A 277 -13.14 -24.86 -16.81
CA GLU A 277 -13.88 -23.61 -16.69
C GLU A 277 -13.13 -22.60 -15.79
N LEU A 278 -13.27 -21.31 -16.09
CA LEU A 278 -12.59 -20.25 -15.33
C LEU A 278 -12.91 -20.27 -13.82
N PRO A 279 -14.18 -20.43 -13.38
CA PRO A 279 -14.52 -20.50 -11.97
C PRO A 279 -13.80 -21.64 -11.25
N VAL A 280 -13.66 -22.81 -11.90
CA VAL A 280 -12.98 -23.98 -11.34
C VAL A 280 -11.48 -23.72 -11.18
N ALA A 281 -10.85 -23.11 -12.20
CA ALA A 281 -9.44 -22.73 -12.14
C ALA A 281 -9.16 -21.71 -11.04
N LEU A 282 -10.04 -20.72 -10.85
CA LEU A 282 -9.91 -19.73 -9.78
C LEU A 282 -10.16 -20.35 -8.40
N ALA A 283 -11.16 -21.24 -8.26
CA ALA A 283 -11.48 -21.93 -7.02
C ALA A 283 -10.32 -22.81 -6.53
N ALA A 284 -9.59 -23.46 -7.44
CA ALA A 284 -8.45 -24.33 -7.12
C ALA A 284 -7.29 -23.62 -6.40
N THR A 285 -7.20 -22.28 -6.51
CA THR A 285 -6.17 -21.49 -5.82
C THR A 285 -6.47 -21.29 -4.33
N GLY A 286 -7.73 -21.39 -3.90
CA GLY A 286 -8.17 -21.09 -2.53
C GLY A 286 -8.01 -19.62 -2.11
N LEU A 287 -7.64 -18.72 -3.02
CA LEU A 287 -7.43 -17.29 -2.74
C LEU A 287 -8.71 -16.45 -2.93
N PHE A 288 -9.61 -16.92 -3.79
CA PHE A 288 -10.85 -16.24 -4.15
C PHE A 288 -11.97 -16.63 -3.17
N PRO A 289 -12.74 -15.67 -2.63
CA PRO A 289 -13.92 -15.96 -1.83
C PRO A 289 -14.98 -16.69 -2.65
N GLU A 290 -15.75 -17.56 -2.00
CA GLU A 290 -16.80 -18.35 -2.65
C GLU A 290 -17.85 -17.47 -3.36
N THR A 291 -18.22 -16.33 -2.74
CA THR A 291 -19.14 -15.36 -3.34
C THR A 291 -18.62 -14.75 -4.64
N TYR A 292 -17.30 -14.60 -4.77
CA TYR A 292 -16.66 -14.14 -6.00
C TYR A 292 -16.73 -15.23 -7.06
N ILE A 293 -16.37 -16.47 -6.72
CA ILE A 293 -16.43 -17.62 -7.63
C ILE A 293 -17.84 -17.82 -8.18
N GLN A 294 -18.86 -17.82 -7.32
CA GLN A 294 -20.27 -17.96 -7.74
C GLN A 294 -20.69 -16.84 -8.71
N THR A 295 -20.22 -15.60 -8.48
CA THR A 295 -20.53 -14.49 -9.39
C THR A 295 -19.86 -14.69 -10.75
N VAL A 296 -18.61 -15.19 -10.76
CA VAL A 296 -17.87 -15.50 -11.99
C VAL A 296 -18.49 -16.69 -12.71
N GLU A 297 -18.96 -17.70 -11.99
CA GLU A 297 -19.64 -18.89 -12.54
C GLU A 297 -20.93 -18.54 -13.28
N VAL A 298 -21.76 -17.68 -12.68
CA VAL A 298 -22.95 -17.14 -13.35
C VAL A 298 -22.55 -16.36 -14.60
N ALA A 299 -21.49 -15.55 -14.51
CA ALA A 299 -21.02 -14.73 -15.62
C ALA A 299 -20.38 -15.53 -16.77
N ASP A 300 -19.69 -16.63 -16.45
CA ASP A 300 -19.07 -17.55 -17.42
C ASP A 300 -20.17 -18.29 -18.20
N THR A 301 -21.17 -18.79 -17.49
CA THR A 301 -22.35 -19.46 -18.08
C THR A 301 -23.15 -18.51 -18.99
N SER A 302 -23.27 -17.23 -18.61
CA SER A 302 -23.98 -16.22 -19.41
C SER A 302 -23.11 -15.55 -20.48
N GLY A 303 -21.80 -15.82 -20.52
CA GLY A 303 -20.86 -15.17 -21.43
C GLY A 303 -20.67 -13.66 -21.17
N THR A 304 -21.01 -13.18 -19.97
CA THR A 304 -20.95 -11.76 -19.57
C THR A 304 -19.88 -11.48 -18.52
N ILE A 305 -18.75 -12.20 -18.57
CA ILE A 305 -17.62 -12.01 -17.66
C ILE A 305 -17.14 -10.55 -17.67
N PRO A 306 -16.85 -9.91 -18.82
CA PRO A 306 -16.33 -8.55 -18.82
C PRO A 306 -17.27 -7.57 -18.11
N GLU A 307 -18.55 -7.58 -18.44
CA GLU A 307 -19.56 -6.65 -17.90
C GLU A 307 -19.79 -6.91 -16.40
N THR A 308 -19.74 -8.17 -15.98
CA THR A 308 -19.93 -8.53 -14.56
C THR A 308 -18.72 -8.11 -13.75
N LEU A 309 -17.51 -8.37 -14.22
CA LEU A 309 -16.26 -7.98 -13.54
C LEU A 309 -16.09 -6.46 -13.49
N GLU A 310 -16.49 -5.74 -14.53
CA GLU A 310 -16.51 -4.28 -14.57
C GLU A 310 -17.46 -3.71 -13.50
N ARG A 311 -18.64 -4.31 -13.32
CA ARG A 311 -19.59 -3.93 -12.24
C ARG A 311 -19.12 -4.37 -10.86
N LEU A 312 -18.39 -5.48 -10.75
CA LEU A 312 -17.93 -6.05 -9.49
C LEU A 312 -16.70 -5.32 -8.94
N SER A 313 -15.82 -4.80 -9.79
CA SER A 313 -14.60 -4.10 -9.39
C SER A 313 -14.87 -2.91 -8.44
N PRO A 314 -15.79 -1.96 -8.73
CA PRO A 314 -16.11 -0.86 -7.81
C PRO A 314 -16.65 -1.34 -6.46
N LYS A 315 -17.39 -2.46 -6.44
CA LYS A 315 -17.90 -3.06 -5.19
C LYS A 315 -16.74 -3.62 -4.35
N LEU A 316 -15.79 -4.31 -4.99
CA LEU A 316 -14.58 -4.83 -4.34
C LEU A 316 -13.68 -3.68 -3.84
N GLU A 317 -13.54 -2.60 -4.60
CA GLU A 317 -12.86 -1.38 -4.14
C GLU A 317 -13.54 -0.77 -2.91
N ALA A 318 -14.88 -0.71 -2.91
CA ALA A 318 -15.65 -0.23 -1.77
C ALA A 318 -15.51 -1.14 -0.54
N ASP A 319 -15.45 -2.46 -0.74
CA ASP A 319 -15.20 -3.44 0.33
C ASP A 319 -13.80 -3.28 0.90
N ALA A 320 -12.77 -3.14 0.05
CA ALA A 320 -11.40 -2.87 0.46
C ALA A 320 -11.31 -1.56 1.28
N ARG A 321 -12.01 -0.51 0.83
CA ARG A 321 -12.09 0.77 1.54
C ARG A 321 -12.79 0.64 2.89
N ARG A 322 -13.87 -0.15 2.98
CA ARG A 322 -14.56 -0.43 4.25
C ARG A 322 -13.68 -1.19 5.23
N SER A 323 -12.98 -2.23 4.78
CA SER A 323 -12.01 -2.96 5.61
C SER A 323 -10.87 -2.06 6.08
N LEU A 324 -10.37 -1.18 5.20
CA LEU A 324 -9.35 -0.19 5.57
C LEU A 324 -9.87 0.80 6.63
N ALA A 325 -11.09 1.30 6.47
CA ALA A 325 -11.72 2.18 7.47
C ALA A 325 -11.92 1.45 8.82
N ALA A 326 -12.37 0.19 8.79
CA ALA A 326 -12.51 -0.62 9.99
C ALA A 326 -11.17 -0.84 10.69
N LEU A 327 -10.08 -1.06 9.95
CA LEU A 327 -8.72 -1.15 10.51
C LEU A 327 -8.28 0.15 11.19
N VAL A 328 -8.60 1.31 10.60
CA VAL A 328 -8.29 2.62 11.21
C VAL A 328 -9.10 2.86 12.47
N ILE A 329 -10.38 2.48 12.48
CA ILE A 329 -11.22 2.57 13.68
C ILE A 329 -10.69 1.63 14.76
N ALA A 330 -10.39 0.38 14.41
CA ALA A 330 -9.85 -0.61 15.33
C ALA A 330 -8.49 -0.18 15.92
N SER A 331 -7.60 0.40 15.11
CA SER A 331 -6.32 0.94 15.60
C SER A 331 -6.55 2.15 16.51
N GLY A 332 -7.51 3.01 16.21
CA GLY A 332 -7.94 4.10 17.08
C GLY A 332 -8.44 3.62 18.44
N VAL A 333 -9.34 2.63 18.47
CA VAL A 333 -9.83 2.01 19.71
C VAL A 333 -8.69 1.32 20.46
N GLY A 334 -7.79 0.63 19.76
CA GLY A 334 -6.61 0.00 20.36
C GLY A 334 -5.69 1.03 21.02
N ILE A 335 -5.37 2.13 20.34
CA ILE A 335 -4.59 3.24 20.92
C ILE A 335 -5.32 3.82 22.13
N TRP A 336 -6.63 4.02 22.04
CA TRP A 336 -7.42 4.52 23.16
C TRP A 336 -7.40 3.60 24.37
N LEU A 337 -7.56 2.29 24.19
CA LEU A 337 -7.46 1.30 25.26
C LEU A 337 -6.06 1.28 25.88
N ILE A 338 -5.00 1.34 25.07
CA ILE A 338 -3.62 1.39 25.56
C ILE A 338 -3.40 2.65 26.40
N VAL A 339 -3.85 3.82 25.93
CA VAL A 339 -3.73 5.07 26.66
C VAL A 339 -4.57 5.04 27.94
N ALA A 340 -5.80 4.53 27.92
CA ALA A 340 -6.65 4.40 29.09
C ALA A 340 -6.05 3.45 30.14
N ALA A 341 -5.59 2.28 29.72
CA ALA A 341 -4.90 1.32 30.59
C ALA A 341 -3.63 1.93 31.19
N PHE A 342 -2.88 2.69 30.40
CA PHE A 342 -1.69 3.39 30.87
C PHE A 342 -2.02 4.49 31.89
N ILE A 343 -3.07 5.29 31.67
CA ILE A 343 -3.52 6.30 32.65
C ILE A 343 -3.95 5.62 33.96
N ILE A 344 -4.69 4.50 33.88
CA ILE A 344 -5.07 3.73 35.07
C ILE A 344 -3.82 3.24 35.82
N PHE A 345 -2.86 2.66 35.10
CA PHE A 345 -1.58 2.23 35.67
C PHE A 345 -0.86 3.39 36.36
N LEU A 346 -0.81 4.56 35.73
CA LEU A 346 -0.18 5.78 36.26
C LEU A 346 -0.88 6.24 37.55
N ILE A 347 -2.22 6.28 37.58
CA ILE A 347 -2.98 6.65 38.77
C ILE A 347 -2.70 5.66 39.91
N LEU A 348 -2.69 4.35 39.64
CA LEU A 348 -2.40 3.33 40.65
C LEU A 348 -0.96 3.45 41.16
N SER A 349 0.00 3.69 40.28
CA SER A 349 1.40 3.91 40.65
C SER A 349 1.56 5.14 41.54
N LEU A 350 0.89 6.24 41.20
CA LEU A 350 0.92 7.46 42.00
C LEU A 350 0.23 7.27 43.36
N ALA A 351 -0.93 6.60 43.39
CA ALA A 351 -1.64 6.28 44.63
C ALA A 351 -0.81 5.38 45.56
N SER A 352 -0.16 4.35 45.00
CA SER A 352 0.76 3.49 45.76
C SER A 352 1.91 4.29 46.38
N PHE A 353 2.45 5.26 45.65
CA PHE A 353 3.48 6.15 46.16
C PHE A 353 2.98 7.02 47.33
N TYR A 354 1.82 7.68 47.16
CA TYR A 354 1.22 8.50 48.22
C TYR A 354 0.91 7.68 49.48
N ILE A 355 0.40 6.45 49.32
CA ILE A 355 0.17 5.53 50.44
C ILE A 355 1.49 5.15 51.12
N GLY A 356 2.55 4.89 50.36
CA GLY A 356 3.89 4.63 50.90
C GLY A 356 4.40 5.78 51.76
N MET A 357 4.31 7.01 51.26
CA MET A 357 4.73 8.21 51.98
C MET A 357 3.92 8.42 53.27
N ILE A 358 2.60 8.18 53.25
CA ILE A 358 1.76 8.25 54.46
C ILE A 358 2.13 7.14 55.46
N ASN A 359 2.41 5.93 54.98
CA ASN A 359 2.77 4.80 55.84
C ASN A 359 4.15 4.99 56.50
N ASP A 360 5.12 5.55 55.78
CA ASP A 360 6.44 5.89 56.34
C ASP A 360 6.35 7.05 57.34
N ALA A 361 5.52 8.05 57.06
CA ALA A 361 5.23 9.12 58.02
C ALA A 361 4.50 8.58 59.27
N ALA A 362 3.63 7.57 59.12
CA ALA A 362 2.91 6.95 60.23
C ALA A 362 3.78 5.99 61.07
N LYS A 363 4.84 5.41 60.51
CA LYS A 363 5.82 4.58 61.26
C LYS A 363 6.88 5.40 62.01
N GLY A 364 7.03 6.68 61.65
CA GLY A 364 7.92 7.63 62.30
C GLY A 364 7.33 8.36 63.52
N LEU A 365 6.04 8.17 63.80
CA LEU A 365 5.34 8.56 65.03
C LEU A 365 5.20 7.34 65.96
#